data_AF-A0A926WCP8-F1
#
_entry.id   AF-A0A926WCP8-F1
#
_cell.length_a   1.000
_cell.length_b   1.000
_cell.length_c   1.000
_cell.angle_alpha   90.00
_cell.angle_beta   90.00
_cell.angle_gamma   90.00
#
_symmetry.space_group_name_H-M   'P 1'
#
loop_
_entity.id
_entity.type
_entity.pdbx_description
1 polymer ?
#
loop_
_entity_poly.entity_id
_entity_poly.type
_entity_poly.pdbx_seq_one_letter_code
_entity_poly.pdbx_strand_id
1 'polypeptide(L)'
;MLETLRSFFGLFWIRFSWKMYGWLTSPYKVTLGLLILMGFLLLFSSARLRRQIIKAAVVVLAAYWFLISPVFSSLAVQVLVNFVPQDTGQPADAVVVLARKKEIEGERYNSAISLLESGRVPQILTLGRSQSVRTFQLLQQRNLPAEGKLSGVACAWTTKQEAQSVASILGPQGIKNIILITDSPHMLRSWLTFKSVGFAVTPYIEPLPATVRSSDRTFLAMREYLGLLSYAVLGRFKPSTTPLPQLAQEAAEEFPPERCAITLEAIRDLVSQRS
;
A
#
# COMPACT_ATOMS: atom_id res chain seq x y z
N MET A 1 27.85 0.08 7.96
CA MET A 1 28.12 -0.82 6.81
C MET A 1 26.96 -1.78 6.54
N LEU A 2 26.42 -2.49 7.54
CA LEU A 2 25.21 -3.33 7.38
C LEU A 2 23.93 -2.54 7.04
N GLU A 3 23.74 -1.34 7.60
CA GLU A 3 22.59 -0.48 7.27
C GLU A 3 22.68 0.14 5.87
N THR A 4 23.89 0.53 5.46
CA THR A 4 24.17 1.03 4.10
C THR A 4 23.97 -0.05 3.04
N LEU A 5 24.37 -1.29 3.33
CA LEU A 5 24.04 -2.44 2.48
C LEU A 5 22.53 -2.69 2.45
N ARG A 6 21.83 -2.62 3.59
CA ARG A 6 20.36 -2.76 3.64
C ARG A 6 19.63 -1.67 2.84
N SER A 7 20.08 -0.43 2.88
CA SER A 7 19.44 0.67 2.14
C SER A 7 19.71 0.59 0.64
N PHE A 8 20.95 0.24 0.25
CA PHE A 8 21.31 0.05 -1.16
C PHE A 8 20.58 -1.13 -1.79
N PHE A 9 20.59 -2.29 -1.11
CA PHE A 9 19.80 -3.45 -1.54
C PHE A 9 18.30 -3.13 -1.53
N GLY A 10 17.80 -2.36 -0.57
CA GLY A 10 16.40 -1.92 -0.52
C GLY A 10 15.98 -1.13 -1.77
N LEU A 11 16.71 -0.08 -2.12
CA LEU A 11 16.38 0.77 -3.28
C LEU A 11 16.59 0.06 -4.62
N PHE A 12 17.68 -0.71 -4.76
CA PHE A 12 17.92 -1.52 -5.95
C PHE A 12 16.83 -2.59 -6.12
N TRP A 13 16.46 -3.28 -5.05
CA TRP A 13 15.39 -4.28 -5.05
C TRP A 13 14.04 -3.67 -5.39
N ILE A 14 13.73 -2.48 -4.87
CA ILE A 14 12.51 -1.73 -5.23
C ILE A 14 12.51 -1.47 -6.75
N ARG A 15 13.59 -0.91 -7.32
CA ARG A 15 13.64 -0.62 -8.77
C ARG A 15 13.57 -1.90 -9.62
N PHE A 16 14.30 -2.94 -9.24
CA PHE A 16 14.31 -4.22 -9.95
C PHE A 16 12.93 -4.88 -9.92
N SER A 17 12.29 -4.93 -8.74
CA SER A 17 10.94 -5.49 -8.59
C SER A 17 9.90 -4.71 -9.39
N TRP A 18 10.01 -3.38 -9.51
CA TRP A 18 9.15 -2.58 -10.38
C TRP A 18 9.36 -2.84 -11.89
N LYS A 19 10.60 -3.13 -12.32
CA LYS A 19 10.87 -3.49 -13.71
C LYS A 19 10.33 -4.89 -14.03
N MET A 20 10.57 -5.85 -13.14
CA MET A 20 10.01 -7.20 -13.23
C MET A 20 8.48 -7.17 -13.18
N TYR A 21 7.90 -6.30 -12.37
CA TYR A 21 6.45 -6.04 -12.32
C TYR A 21 5.90 -5.66 -13.69
N GLY A 22 6.47 -4.66 -14.36
CA GLY A 22 5.96 -4.20 -15.65
C GLY A 22 6.04 -5.28 -16.74
N TRP A 23 6.99 -6.20 -16.63
CA TRP A 23 7.10 -7.34 -17.53
C TRP A 23 6.07 -8.43 -17.19
N LEU A 24 6.01 -8.89 -15.94
CA LEU A 24 5.14 -9.98 -15.48
C LEU A 24 3.65 -9.66 -15.55
N THR A 25 3.27 -8.38 -15.41
CA THR A 25 1.88 -7.92 -15.51
C THR A 25 1.40 -7.70 -16.93
N SER A 26 2.28 -7.82 -17.93
CA SER A 26 1.94 -7.67 -19.36
C SER A 26 1.74 -9.05 -20.00
N PRO A 27 0.49 -9.53 -20.19
CA PRO A 27 0.23 -10.91 -20.63
C PRO A 27 0.91 -11.27 -21.94
N TYR A 28 0.93 -10.32 -22.89
CA TYR A 28 1.56 -10.50 -24.18
C TYR A 28 3.08 -10.67 -24.08
N LYS A 29 3.76 -9.92 -23.19
CA LYS A 29 5.22 -10.02 -23.02
C LYS A 29 5.62 -11.36 -22.41
N VAL A 30 4.90 -11.79 -21.38
CA VAL A 30 5.15 -13.08 -20.73
C VAL A 30 4.85 -14.23 -21.68
N THR A 31 3.70 -14.19 -22.36
CA THR A 31 3.33 -15.22 -23.33
C THR A 31 4.34 -15.30 -24.47
N LEU A 32 4.73 -14.16 -25.05
CA LEU A 32 5.73 -14.12 -26.12
C LEU A 32 7.10 -14.64 -25.64
N GLY A 33 7.54 -14.23 -24.44
CA GLY A 33 8.79 -14.72 -23.85
C GLY A 33 8.79 -16.23 -23.61
N LEU A 34 7.69 -16.78 -23.10
CA LEU A 34 7.51 -18.23 -22.92
C LEU A 34 7.49 -18.96 -24.26
N LEU A 35 6.84 -18.42 -25.29
CA LEU A 35 6.82 -19.00 -26.63
C LEU A 35 8.20 -18.98 -27.31
N ILE A 36 8.97 -17.90 -27.16
CA ILE A 36 10.35 -17.80 -27.68
C ILE A 36 11.25 -18.81 -26.96
N LEU A 37 11.20 -18.85 -25.63
CA LEU A 37 11.97 -19.81 -24.84
C LEU A 37 11.62 -21.26 -25.21
N MET A 38 10.32 -21.55 -25.37
CA MET A 38 9.85 -22.84 -25.84
C MET A 38 10.41 -23.14 -27.23
N GLY A 39 10.28 -22.23 -28.20
CA GLY A 39 10.82 -22.40 -29.55
C GLY A 39 12.31 -22.71 -29.55
N PHE A 40 13.10 -21.97 -28.76
CA PHE A 40 14.53 -22.21 -28.59
C PHE A 40 14.83 -23.60 -28.02
N LEU A 41 14.17 -24.00 -26.92
CA LEU A 41 14.35 -25.32 -26.32
C LEU A 41 13.98 -26.45 -27.28
N LEU A 42 12.96 -26.25 -28.12
CA LEU A 42 12.52 -27.26 -29.08
C LEU A 42 13.56 -27.50 -30.19
N LEU A 43 14.32 -26.47 -30.61
CA LEU A 43 15.35 -26.59 -31.66
C LEU A 43 16.47 -27.57 -31.30
N PHE A 44 16.80 -27.72 -30.01
CA PHE A 44 17.89 -28.58 -29.53
C PHE A 44 17.40 -29.89 -28.88
N SER A 45 16.10 -30.16 -28.94
CA SER A 45 15.48 -31.27 -28.20
C SER A 45 15.25 -32.53 -29.04
N SER A 46 15.45 -33.71 -28.43
CA SER A 46 15.06 -35.00 -29.02
C SER A 46 13.53 -35.15 -29.05
N ALA A 47 12.98 -36.06 -29.87
CA ALA A 47 11.52 -36.23 -30.02
C ALA A 47 10.78 -36.53 -28.69
N ARG A 48 11.42 -37.25 -27.75
CA ARG A 48 10.86 -37.50 -26.41
C ARG A 48 10.87 -36.24 -25.54
N LEU A 49 12.00 -35.53 -25.50
CA LEU A 49 12.15 -34.29 -24.73
C LEU A 49 11.23 -33.20 -25.28
N ARG A 50 11.06 -33.12 -26.60
CA ARG A 50 10.14 -32.21 -27.28
C ARG A 50 8.71 -32.34 -26.74
N ARG A 51 8.20 -33.58 -26.60
CA ARG A 51 6.86 -33.84 -26.04
C ARG A 51 6.75 -33.38 -24.59
N GLN A 52 7.79 -33.58 -23.78
CA GLN A 52 7.82 -33.13 -22.39
C GLN A 52 7.87 -31.60 -22.28
N ILE A 53 8.71 -30.94 -23.08
CA ILE A 53 8.80 -29.47 -23.15
C ILE A 53 7.44 -28.87 -23.53
N ILE A 54 6.77 -29.42 -24.56
CA ILE A 54 5.46 -28.92 -24.99
C ILE A 54 4.43 -29.08 -23.86
N LYS A 55 4.36 -30.25 -23.22
CA LYS A 55 3.45 -30.46 -22.08
C LYS A 55 3.72 -29.47 -20.95
N ALA A 56 4.99 -29.30 -20.57
CA ALA A 56 5.38 -28.35 -19.53
C ALA A 56 5.02 -26.92 -19.93
N ALA A 57 5.28 -26.52 -21.17
CA ALA A 57 4.95 -25.18 -21.67
C ALA A 57 3.44 -24.92 -21.66
N VAL A 58 2.62 -25.89 -22.09
CA VAL A 58 1.15 -25.78 -22.04
C VAL A 58 0.67 -25.65 -20.60
N VAL A 59 1.20 -26.45 -19.67
CA VAL A 59 0.85 -26.37 -18.24
C VAL A 59 1.25 -25.01 -17.65
N VAL A 60 2.47 -24.53 -17.90
CA VAL A 60 2.96 -23.23 -17.41
C VAL A 60 2.13 -22.09 -17.98
N LEU A 61 1.81 -22.12 -19.27
CA LEU A 61 0.95 -21.12 -19.90
C LEU A 61 -0.46 -21.16 -19.28
N ALA A 62 -1.10 -22.33 -19.20
CA ALA A 62 -2.42 -22.47 -18.61
C ALA A 62 -2.45 -21.96 -17.16
N ALA A 63 -1.44 -22.30 -16.37
CA ALA A 63 -1.28 -21.80 -15.00
C ALA A 63 -1.12 -20.27 -14.96
N TYR A 64 -0.28 -19.69 -15.83
CA TYR A 64 -0.11 -18.24 -15.93
C TYR A 64 -1.43 -17.53 -16.27
N TRP A 65 -2.14 -18.01 -17.29
CA TRP A 65 -3.43 -17.47 -17.72
C TRP A 65 -4.49 -17.58 -16.62
N PHE A 66 -4.51 -18.70 -15.88
CA PHE A 66 -5.36 -18.84 -14.70
C PHE A 66 -5.00 -17.82 -13.62
N LEU A 67 -3.73 -17.61 -13.30
CA LEU A 67 -3.28 -16.65 -12.29
C LEU A 67 -3.67 -15.20 -12.64
N ILE A 68 -3.59 -14.80 -13.90
CA ILE A 68 -3.99 -13.45 -14.32
C ILE A 68 -5.50 -13.30 -14.60
N SER A 69 -6.27 -14.38 -14.44
CA SER A 69 -7.71 -14.37 -14.69
C SER A 69 -8.47 -13.53 -13.64
N PRO A 70 -9.64 -12.97 -14.00
CA PRO A 70 -10.49 -12.27 -13.05
C PRO A 70 -10.87 -13.14 -11.84
N VAL A 71 -11.17 -14.42 -12.07
CA VAL A 71 -11.57 -15.38 -11.03
C VAL A 71 -10.47 -15.54 -9.99
N PHE A 72 -9.24 -15.84 -10.42
CA PHE A 72 -8.12 -15.99 -9.50
C PHE A 72 -7.80 -14.66 -8.80
N SER A 73 -7.79 -13.54 -9.53
CA SER A 73 -7.46 -12.23 -8.95
C SER A 73 -8.43 -11.84 -7.83
N SER A 74 -9.73 -12.09 -8.02
CA SER A 74 -10.77 -11.82 -7.02
C SER A 74 -10.61 -12.72 -5.79
N LEU A 75 -10.38 -14.02 -6.01
CA LEU A 75 -10.14 -14.97 -4.91
C LEU A 75 -8.89 -14.59 -4.11
N ALA A 76 -7.79 -14.26 -4.79
CA ALA A 76 -6.53 -13.88 -4.16
C ALA A 76 -6.66 -12.62 -3.29
N VAL A 77 -7.44 -11.63 -3.73
CA VAL A 77 -7.74 -10.42 -2.93
C VAL A 77 -8.71 -10.74 -1.79
N GLN A 78 -9.74 -11.56 -2.04
CA GLN A 78 -10.74 -11.92 -1.03
C GLN A 78 -10.10 -12.64 0.16
N VAL A 79 -9.17 -13.55 -0.10
CA VAL A 79 -8.43 -14.24 0.97
C VAL A 79 -7.67 -13.25 1.86
N LEU A 80 -7.08 -12.18 1.31
CA LEU A 80 -6.42 -11.13 2.11
C LEU A 80 -7.43 -10.36 2.98
N VAL A 81 -8.59 -10.03 2.42
CA VAL A 81 -9.63 -9.25 3.11
C VAL A 81 -10.33 -10.05 4.21
N ASN A 82 -10.48 -11.37 4.06
CA ASN A 82 -11.17 -12.22 5.02
C ASN A 82 -10.55 -12.22 6.43
N PHE A 83 -9.29 -11.82 6.58
CA PHE A 83 -8.60 -11.70 7.87
C PHE A 83 -8.66 -10.29 8.48
N VAL A 84 -9.29 -9.34 7.78
CA VAL A 84 -9.43 -7.95 8.24
C VAL A 84 -10.78 -7.81 8.95
N PRO A 85 -10.82 -7.25 10.17
CA PRO A 85 -12.09 -7.00 10.85
C PRO A 85 -12.94 -6.01 10.06
N GLN A 86 -14.25 -6.16 10.11
CA GLN A 86 -15.14 -5.22 9.45
C GLN A 86 -15.23 -3.90 10.23
N ASP A 87 -15.42 -2.82 9.50
CA ASP A 87 -15.72 -1.53 10.08
C ASP A 87 -17.16 -1.53 10.64
N THR A 88 -17.30 -1.32 11.94
CA THR A 88 -18.58 -1.29 12.66
C THR A 88 -19.20 0.12 12.76
N GLY A 89 -18.59 1.12 12.12
CA GLY A 89 -19.10 2.49 12.11
C GLY A 89 -18.73 3.33 13.34
N GLN A 90 -17.91 2.80 14.26
CA GLN A 90 -17.49 3.52 15.46
C GLN A 90 -16.65 4.77 15.12
N PRO A 91 -16.77 5.86 15.90
CA PRO A 91 -15.93 7.05 15.72
C PRO A 91 -14.46 6.76 16.06
N ALA A 92 -13.56 7.61 15.56
CA ALA A 92 -12.13 7.52 15.83
C ALA A 92 -11.50 8.92 15.97
N ASP A 93 -10.29 8.97 16.51
CA ASP A 93 -9.57 10.21 16.81
C ASP A 93 -8.99 10.86 15.54
N ALA A 94 -8.74 10.08 14.50
CA ALA A 94 -8.29 10.53 13.19
C ALA A 94 -8.59 9.48 12.10
N VAL A 95 -8.57 9.92 10.84
CA VAL A 95 -8.44 9.01 9.69
C VAL A 95 -7.05 9.14 9.07
N VAL A 96 -6.43 8.01 8.79
CA VAL A 96 -5.11 7.90 8.15
C VAL A 96 -5.30 7.29 6.76
N VAL A 97 -4.89 8.02 5.72
CA VAL A 97 -5.09 7.60 4.32
C VAL A 97 -3.76 7.24 3.68
N LEU A 98 -3.54 5.96 3.37
CA LEU A 98 -2.29 5.50 2.76
C LEU A 98 -2.21 5.88 1.27
N ALA A 99 -0.99 6.19 0.85
CA ALA A 99 -0.70 6.62 -0.52
C ALA A 99 -0.78 5.45 -1.50
N ARG A 100 -1.21 5.75 -2.73
CA ARG A 100 -0.93 4.92 -3.91
C ARG A 100 -0.58 5.80 -5.10
N LYS A 101 -0.15 5.16 -6.19
CA LYS A 101 -0.08 5.80 -7.51
C LYS A 101 -1.48 6.22 -7.94
N LYS A 102 -1.55 7.33 -8.68
CA LYS A 102 -2.80 8.00 -9.08
C LYS A 102 -3.79 7.05 -9.77
N GLU A 103 -3.29 6.13 -10.57
CA GLU A 103 -4.10 5.21 -11.39
C GLU A 103 -4.86 4.16 -10.56
N ILE A 104 -4.45 3.94 -9.30
CA ILE A 104 -4.98 2.88 -8.43
C ILE A 104 -5.39 3.42 -7.05
N GLU A 105 -5.54 4.73 -6.90
CA GLU A 105 -5.89 5.33 -5.62
C GLU A 105 -7.40 5.21 -5.29
N GLY A 106 -8.26 5.07 -6.30
CA GLY A 106 -9.72 4.99 -6.09
C GLY A 106 -10.28 6.23 -5.39
N GLU A 107 -11.34 6.05 -4.60
CA GLU A 107 -12.07 7.15 -3.97
C GLU A 107 -11.65 7.42 -2.53
N ARG A 108 -10.54 6.85 -2.05
CA ARG A 108 -10.17 6.90 -0.63
C ARG A 108 -10.12 8.29 0.00
N TYR A 109 -9.73 9.31 -0.77
CA TYR A 109 -9.69 10.69 -0.27
C TYR A 109 -11.09 11.28 -0.15
N ASN A 110 -11.98 10.94 -1.09
CA ASN A 110 -13.41 11.25 -0.96
C ASN A 110 -14.03 10.50 0.22
N SER A 111 -13.70 9.22 0.42
CA SER A 111 -14.13 8.44 1.58
C SER A 111 -13.65 9.06 2.89
N ALA A 112 -12.39 9.49 2.99
CA ALA A 112 -11.84 10.17 4.16
C ALA A 112 -12.58 11.49 4.47
N ILE A 113 -12.89 12.27 3.43
CA ILE A 113 -13.64 13.52 3.57
C ILE A 113 -15.09 13.25 4.01
N SER A 114 -15.73 12.20 3.50
CA SER A 114 -17.07 11.80 3.94
C SER A 114 -17.09 11.37 5.42
N LEU A 115 -16.02 10.74 5.91
CA LEU A 115 -15.86 10.42 7.35
C LEU A 115 -15.69 11.70 8.19
N LEU A 116 -15.00 12.71 7.66
CA LEU A 116 -14.86 14.01 8.31
C LEU A 116 -16.20 14.79 8.32
N GLU A 117 -16.91 14.83 7.19
CA GLU A 117 -18.22 15.49 7.05
C GLU A 117 -19.28 14.89 7.97
N SER A 118 -19.30 13.55 8.09
CA SER A 118 -20.24 12.85 8.99
C SER A 118 -19.87 12.95 10.47
N GLY A 119 -18.78 13.65 10.82
CA GLY A 119 -18.32 13.82 12.20
C GLY A 119 -17.74 12.55 12.82
N ARG A 120 -17.46 11.53 12.02
CA ARG A 120 -16.93 10.24 12.49
C ARG A 120 -15.46 10.32 12.91
N VAL A 121 -14.74 11.27 12.33
CA VAL A 121 -13.37 11.63 12.70
C VAL A 121 -13.23 13.16 12.71
N PRO A 122 -12.40 13.73 13.61
CA PRO A 122 -12.18 15.18 13.66
C PRO A 122 -11.13 15.68 12.66
N GLN A 123 -10.24 14.79 12.17
CA GLN A 123 -9.12 15.17 11.30
C GLN A 123 -8.67 14.04 10.36
N ILE A 124 -8.01 14.42 9.27
CA ILE A 124 -7.45 13.58 8.22
C ILE A 124 -5.93 13.75 8.21
N LEU A 125 -5.19 12.64 8.23
CA LEU A 125 -3.77 12.58 7.93
C LEU A 125 -3.56 11.77 6.64
N THR A 126 -2.94 12.39 5.63
CA THR A 126 -2.68 11.71 4.35
C THR A 126 -1.21 11.43 4.12
N LEU A 127 -0.89 10.25 3.60
CA LEU A 127 0.48 9.93 3.20
C LEU A 127 0.72 10.37 1.76
N GLY A 128 1.82 11.09 1.55
CA GLY A 128 2.28 11.62 0.27
C GLY A 128 1.93 13.09 0.04
N ARG A 129 2.86 13.84 -0.57
CA ARG A 129 2.71 15.27 -0.85
C ARG A 129 1.57 15.55 -1.84
N SER A 130 1.54 14.83 -2.96
CA SER A 130 0.48 15.03 -3.98
C SER A 130 -0.91 14.66 -3.45
N GLN A 131 -0.97 13.68 -2.54
CA GLN A 131 -2.20 13.22 -1.92
C GLN A 131 -2.73 14.26 -0.92
N SER A 132 -1.82 14.90 -0.16
CA SER A 132 -2.17 15.98 0.76
C SER A 132 -2.73 17.20 0.00
N VAL A 133 -2.06 17.60 -1.08
CA VAL A 133 -2.53 18.67 -1.99
C VAL A 133 -3.90 18.35 -2.57
N ARG A 134 -4.10 17.13 -3.08
CA ARG A 134 -5.40 16.72 -3.63
C ARG A 134 -6.51 16.75 -2.57
N THR A 135 -6.21 16.26 -1.36
CA THR A 135 -7.19 16.23 -0.26
C THR A 135 -7.59 17.65 0.14
N PHE A 136 -6.63 18.57 0.20
CA PHE A 136 -6.91 19.98 0.41
C PHE A 136 -7.83 20.56 -0.68
N GLN A 137 -7.54 20.30 -1.96
CA GLN A 137 -8.39 20.75 -3.06
C GLN A 137 -9.81 20.17 -2.98
N LEU A 138 -9.96 18.90 -2.60
CA LEU A 138 -11.28 18.28 -2.40
C LEU A 138 -12.04 18.89 -1.21
N LEU A 139 -11.35 19.22 -0.10
CA LEU A 139 -11.97 19.95 1.02
C LEU A 139 -12.46 21.33 0.58
N GLN A 140 -11.67 22.06 -0.19
CA GLN A 140 -12.07 23.37 -0.73
C GLN A 140 -13.28 23.26 -1.66
N GLN A 141 -13.31 22.25 -2.54
CA GLN A 141 -14.45 21.99 -3.43
C GLN A 141 -15.75 21.68 -2.67
N ARG A 142 -15.66 21.10 -1.47
CA ARG A 142 -16.81 20.83 -0.59
C ARG A 142 -17.08 21.95 0.43
N ASN A 143 -16.37 23.07 0.36
CA ASN A 143 -16.47 24.17 1.34
C ASN A 143 -16.22 23.74 2.80
N LEU A 144 -15.30 22.78 3.00
CA LEU A 144 -14.92 22.31 4.33
C LEU A 144 -13.63 22.99 4.80
N PRO A 145 -13.53 23.33 6.09
CA PRO A 145 -12.30 23.91 6.63
C PRO A 145 -11.19 22.85 6.65
N ALA A 146 -9.99 23.23 6.20
CA ALA A 146 -8.80 22.39 6.31
C ALA A 146 -8.00 22.67 7.60
N GLU A 147 -8.17 23.86 8.18
CA GLU A 147 -7.47 24.31 9.40
C GLU A 147 -7.75 23.37 10.57
N GLY A 148 -6.70 22.80 11.17
CA GLY A 148 -6.82 21.81 12.25
C GLY A 148 -7.45 20.46 11.83
N LYS A 149 -7.84 20.29 10.56
CA LYS A 149 -8.53 19.09 10.05
C LYS A 149 -7.72 18.30 9.03
N LEU A 150 -6.69 18.88 8.43
CA LEU A 150 -5.84 18.22 7.44
C LEU A 150 -4.36 18.36 7.79
N SER A 151 -3.66 17.23 7.79
CA SER A 151 -2.20 17.16 7.81
C SER A 151 -1.70 16.09 6.83
N GLY A 152 -0.41 16.11 6.53
CA GLY A 152 0.20 15.12 5.65
C GLY A 152 1.53 14.58 6.15
N VAL A 153 2.03 13.53 5.49
CA VAL A 153 3.34 12.90 5.79
C VAL A 153 4.07 12.54 4.50
N ALA A 154 5.38 12.83 4.39
CA ALA A 154 6.15 12.58 3.16
C ALA A 154 7.37 11.66 3.29
N CYS A 155 7.73 11.18 4.48
CA CYS A 155 9.01 10.51 4.75
C CYS A 155 8.96 8.97 4.80
N ALA A 156 8.01 8.32 4.15
CA ALA A 156 7.85 6.87 4.26
C ALA A 156 7.91 6.16 2.90
N TRP A 157 8.66 5.06 2.83
CA TRP A 157 8.76 4.21 1.63
C TRP A 157 8.25 2.78 1.84
N THR A 158 8.10 2.37 3.09
CA THR A 158 7.58 1.05 3.46
C THR A 158 6.47 1.20 4.48
N THR A 159 5.57 0.24 4.55
CA THR A 159 4.42 0.30 5.47
C THR A 159 4.82 0.34 6.95
N LYS A 160 5.99 -0.20 7.31
CA LYS A 160 6.54 0.01 8.65
C LYS A 160 6.87 1.48 8.90
N GLN A 161 7.59 2.11 7.97
CA GLN A 161 7.95 3.53 8.06
C GLN A 161 6.71 4.43 8.01
N GLU A 162 5.70 4.05 7.23
CA GLU A 162 4.39 4.73 7.20
C GLU A 162 3.77 4.71 8.60
N ALA A 163 3.68 3.55 9.25
CA ALA A 163 3.13 3.42 10.60
C ALA A 163 3.94 4.19 11.65
N GLN A 164 5.28 4.13 11.58
CA GLN A 164 6.18 4.87 12.49
C GLN A 164 6.05 6.38 12.31
N SER A 165 6.04 6.87 11.06
CA SER A 165 5.90 8.31 10.79
C SER A 165 4.54 8.83 11.24
N VAL A 166 3.48 8.03 11.10
CA VAL A 166 2.16 8.39 11.63
C VAL A 166 2.17 8.39 13.16
N ALA A 167 2.84 7.43 13.80
CA ALA A 167 3.00 7.39 15.25
C ALA A 167 3.75 8.62 15.78
N SER A 168 4.83 9.06 15.13
CA SER A 168 5.60 10.24 15.57
C SER A 168 4.81 11.54 15.50
N ILE A 169 3.78 11.60 14.63
CA ILE A 169 2.95 12.79 14.44
C ILE A 169 1.70 12.76 15.33
N LEU A 170 0.97 11.64 15.33
CA LEU A 170 -0.32 11.52 16.04
C LEU A 170 -0.15 11.11 17.51
N GLY A 171 0.89 10.35 17.83
CA GLY A 171 1.16 9.87 19.19
C GLY A 171 1.31 10.99 20.23
N PRO A 172 2.11 12.05 19.98
CA PRO A 172 2.23 13.18 20.91
C PRO A 172 0.94 13.97 21.12
N GLN A 173 -0.02 13.85 20.19
CA GLN A 173 -1.35 14.47 20.28
C GLN A 173 -2.34 13.63 21.11
N GLY A 174 -1.91 12.46 21.60
CA GLY A 174 -2.76 11.54 22.36
C GLY A 174 -3.73 10.72 21.50
N ILE A 175 -3.62 10.78 20.18
CA ILE A 175 -4.47 10.06 19.22
C ILE A 175 -4.08 8.59 19.23
N LYS A 176 -5.05 7.72 19.52
CA LYS A 176 -4.82 6.27 19.68
C LYS A 176 -5.70 5.44 18.76
N ASN A 177 -6.91 5.91 18.49
CA ASN A 177 -7.89 5.23 17.66
C ASN A 177 -7.90 5.87 16.28
N ILE A 178 -7.56 5.09 15.25
CA ILE A 178 -7.54 5.59 13.88
C ILE A 178 -8.44 4.76 12.99
N ILE A 179 -9.10 5.41 12.03
CA ILE A 179 -9.59 4.74 10.83
C ILE A 179 -8.45 4.70 9.83
N LEU A 180 -8.07 3.52 9.37
CA LEU A 180 -7.01 3.34 8.37
C LEU A 180 -7.61 3.05 7.01
N ILE A 181 -7.45 3.97 6.06
CA ILE A 181 -7.94 3.79 4.69
C ILE A 181 -6.81 3.35 3.76
N THR A 182 -7.02 2.22 3.09
CA THR A 182 -6.20 1.76 1.97
C THR A 182 -6.96 0.77 1.09
N ASP A 183 -6.33 0.29 0.02
CA ASP A 183 -6.95 -0.65 -0.90
C ASP A 183 -7.03 -2.09 -0.38
N SER A 184 -7.99 -2.85 -0.94
CA SER A 184 -8.30 -4.22 -0.51
C SER A 184 -7.08 -5.14 -0.35
N PRO A 185 -6.18 -5.31 -1.34
CA PRO A 185 -5.04 -6.21 -1.14
C PRO A 185 -4.04 -5.68 -0.09
N HIS A 186 -3.95 -4.35 0.10
CA HIS A 186 -2.98 -3.76 1.03
C HIS A 186 -3.41 -3.81 2.50
N MET A 187 -4.72 -3.85 2.75
CA MET A 187 -5.29 -3.59 4.07
C MET A 187 -4.74 -4.49 5.17
N LEU A 188 -4.66 -5.81 4.96
CA LEU A 188 -4.25 -6.75 6.00
C LEU A 188 -2.86 -6.41 6.55
N ARG A 189 -1.88 -6.17 5.66
CA ARG A 189 -0.51 -5.84 6.06
C ARG A 189 -0.45 -4.50 6.78
N SER A 190 -1.18 -3.50 6.28
CA SER A 190 -1.20 -2.18 6.89
C SER A 190 -1.86 -2.20 8.26
N TRP A 191 -3.02 -2.85 8.39
CA TRP A 191 -3.72 -3.03 9.66
C TRP A 191 -2.83 -3.67 10.73
N LEU A 192 -2.19 -4.80 10.42
CA LEU A 192 -1.27 -5.49 11.34
C LEU A 192 -0.07 -4.61 11.71
N THR A 193 0.48 -3.86 10.75
CA THR A 193 1.65 -2.99 10.98
C THR A 193 1.29 -1.81 11.88
N PHE A 194 0.18 -1.12 11.62
CA PHE A 194 -0.26 0.01 12.45
C PHE A 194 -0.65 -0.44 13.88
N LYS A 195 -1.25 -1.64 14.02
CA LYS A 195 -1.45 -2.24 15.35
C LYS A 195 -0.14 -2.51 16.08
N SER A 196 0.89 -2.96 15.36
CA SER A 196 2.19 -3.29 15.97
C SER A 196 2.88 -2.08 16.60
N VAL A 197 2.62 -0.87 16.11
CA VAL A 197 3.13 0.39 16.67
C VAL A 197 2.21 1.01 17.72
N GLY A 198 1.15 0.31 18.16
CA GLY A 198 0.35 0.70 19.32
C GLY A 198 -0.96 1.44 19.00
N PHE A 199 -1.34 1.61 17.73
CA PHE A 199 -2.66 2.14 17.39
C PHE A 199 -3.78 1.10 17.59
N ALA A 200 -4.94 1.58 18.04
CA ALA A 200 -6.20 0.89 17.84
C ALA A 200 -6.72 1.24 16.43
N VAL A 201 -6.77 0.23 15.55
CA VAL A 201 -7.00 0.46 14.12
C VAL A 201 -8.33 -0.12 13.67
N THR A 202 -9.21 0.73 13.17
CA THR A 202 -10.41 0.37 12.42
C THR A 202 -10.09 0.40 10.93
N PRO A 203 -9.97 -0.75 10.25
CA PRO A 203 -9.67 -0.78 8.82
C PRO A 203 -10.89 -0.34 8.01
N TYR A 204 -10.66 0.54 7.03
CA TYR A 204 -11.67 1.00 6.08
C TYR A 204 -11.17 0.74 4.66
N ILE A 205 -11.74 -0.28 4.01
CA ILE A 205 -11.25 -0.77 2.73
C ILE A 205 -11.85 0.07 1.60
N GLU A 206 -10.98 0.74 0.84
CA GLU A 206 -11.34 1.35 -0.43
C GLU A 206 -11.12 0.33 -1.56
N PRO A 207 -12.15 -0.11 -2.30
CA PRO A 207 -11.94 -1.07 -3.38
C PRO A 207 -11.02 -0.49 -4.48
N LEU A 208 -10.21 -1.36 -5.09
CA LEU A 208 -9.46 -0.96 -6.28
C LEU A 208 -10.44 -0.55 -7.40
N PRO A 209 -10.14 0.50 -8.19
CA PRO A 209 -10.99 0.91 -9.31
C PRO A 209 -11.30 -0.25 -10.25
N ALA A 210 -12.51 -0.28 -10.80
CA ALA A 210 -12.92 -1.30 -11.77
C ALA A 210 -12.03 -1.32 -13.03
N THR A 211 -11.39 -0.18 -13.34
CA THR A 211 -10.44 -0.03 -14.45
C THR A 211 -9.10 -0.75 -14.23
N VAL A 212 -8.78 -1.17 -13.00
CA VAL A 212 -7.55 -1.92 -12.70
C VAL A 212 -7.66 -3.34 -13.26
N ARG A 213 -6.74 -3.70 -14.16
CA ARG A 213 -6.70 -5.00 -14.84
C ARG A 213 -6.52 -6.15 -13.84
N SER A 214 -7.04 -7.32 -14.20
CA SER A 214 -6.93 -8.53 -13.36
C SER A 214 -5.47 -8.94 -13.12
N SER A 215 -4.59 -8.78 -14.12
CA SER A 215 -3.15 -9.05 -13.95
C SER A 215 -2.49 -8.14 -12.91
N ASP A 216 -2.85 -6.85 -12.89
CA ASP A 216 -2.35 -5.90 -11.90
C ASP A 216 -2.90 -6.22 -10.50
N ARG A 217 -4.19 -6.60 -10.39
CA ARG A 217 -4.81 -7.06 -9.14
C ARG A 217 -4.12 -8.30 -8.57
N THR A 218 -3.91 -9.34 -9.40
CA THR A 218 -3.19 -10.55 -8.99
C THR A 218 -1.79 -10.21 -8.50
N PHE A 219 -1.04 -9.40 -9.25
CA PHE A 219 0.31 -9.05 -8.84
C PHE A 219 0.33 -8.26 -7.53
N LEU A 220 -0.59 -7.30 -7.36
CA LEU A 220 -0.72 -6.57 -6.10
C LEU A 220 -0.97 -7.56 -4.96
N ALA A 221 -1.93 -8.47 -5.09
CA ALA A 221 -2.18 -9.50 -4.07
C ALA A 221 -0.93 -10.34 -3.77
N MET A 222 -0.22 -10.82 -4.79
CA MET A 222 1.03 -11.60 -4.63
C MET A 222 2.11 -10.81 -3.88
N ARG A 223 2.27 -9.53 -4.19
CA ARG A 223 3.22 -8.65 -3.49
C ARG A 223 2.83 -8.47 -2.02
N GLU A 224 1.53 -8.39 -1.73
CA GLU A 224 1.05 -8.29 -0.36
C GLU A 224 1.23 -9.62 0.41
N TYR A 225 1.04 -10.78 -0.21
CA TYR A 225 1.39 -12.09 0.38
C TYR A 225 2.88 -12.20 0.73
N LEU A 226 3.77 -11.83 -0.20
CA LEU A 226 5.21 -11.80 0.06
C LEU A 226 5.57 -10.80 1.16
N GLY A 227 4.90 -9.65 1.17
CA GLY A 227 5.05 -8.63 2.21
C GLY A 227 4.63 -9.14 3.59
N LEU A 228 3.49 -9.83 3.69
CA LEU A 228 3.00 -10.45 4.93
C LEU A 228 3.98 -11.50 5.45
N LEU A 229 4.42 -12.42 4.59
CA LEU A 229 5.40 -13.44 4.96
C LEU A 229 6.72 -12.81 5.44
N SER A 230 7.25 -11.84 4.68
CA SER A 230 8.48 -11.14 5.04
C SER A 230 8.36 -10.41 6.38
N TYR A 231 7.24 -9.72 6.63
CA TYR A 231 7.02 -9.01 7.88
C TYR A 231 6.84 -9.95 9.06
N ALA A 232 6.17 -11.09 8.88
CA ALA A 232 6.03 -12.12 9.89
C ALA A 232 7.40 -12.72 10.29
N VAL A 233 8.20 -13.13 9.30
CA VAL A 233 9.55 -13.69 9.52
C VAL A 233 10.47 -12.69 10.22
N LEU A 234 10.37 -11.40 9.86
CA LEU A 234 11.14 -10.32 10.47
C LEU A 234 10.55 -9.83 11.82
N GLY A 235 9.46 -10.44 12.32
CA GLY A 235 8.84 -10.08 13.59
C GLY A 235 8.18 -8.69 13.60
N ARG A 236 7.89 -8.09 12.44
CA ARG A 236 7.36 -6.72 12.32
C ARG A 236 5.89 -6.57 12.72
N PHE A 237 5.19 -7.68 12.95
CA PHE A 237 3.81 -7.66 13.46
C PHE A 237 3.72 -7.87 14.97
N LYS A 238 4.85 -8.07 15.66
CA LYS A 238 4.84 -8.22 17.12
C LYS A 238 4.34 -6.91 17.74
N PRO A 239 3.23 -6.93 18.50
CA PRO A 239 2.78 -5.76 19.21
C PRO A 239 3.88 -5.28 20.15
N SER A 240 4.17 -4.00 20.12
CA SER A 240 5.04 -3.41 21.13
C SER A 240 4.35 -3.40 22.49
N THR A 241 5.09 -3.76 23.54
CA THR A 241 4.65 -3.57 24.93
C THR A 241 4.84 -2.13 25.41
N THR A 242 5.61 -1.34 24.66
CA THR A 242 5.87 0.07 24.92
C THR A 242 4.60 0.88 24.62
N PRO A 243 4.14 1.76 25.53
CA PRO A 243 3.02 2.66 25.26
C PRO A 243 3.24 3.52 24.01
N LEU A 244 2.17 3.78 23.25
CA LEU A 244 2.23 4.58 22.02
C LEU A 244 2.98 5.92 22.15
N PRO A 245 2.84 6.72 23.23
CA PRO A 245 3.60 7.98 23.37
C PRO A 245 5.12 7.78 23.38
N GLN A 246 5.61 6.69 23.99
CA GLN A 246 7.04 6.37 24.03
C GLN A 246 7.51 5.87 22.65
N LEU A 247 6.72 5.01 22.00
CA LEU A 247 7.00 4.59 20.61
C LEU A 247 6.99 5.76 19.63
N ALA A 248 6.11 6.73 19.84
CA ALA A 248 6.05 7.93 19.03
C ALA A 248 7.33 8.78 19.20
N GLN A 249 7.88 8.85 20.41
CA GLN A 249 9.14 9.52 20.69
C GLN A 249 10.32 8.81 20.00
N GLU A 250 10.42 7.48 20.12
CA GLU A 250 11.42 6.68 19.39
C GLU A 250 11.26 6.84 17.87
N ALA A 251 10.03 6.82 17.37
CA ALA A 251 9.74 7.03 15.97
C ALA A 251 10.05 8.47 15.51
N ALA A 252 9.98 9.47 16.39
CA ALA A 252 10.33 10.85 16.07
C ALA A 252 11.84 11.04 15.89
N GLU A 253 12.68 10.18 16.48
CA GLU A 253 14.13 10.18 16.21
C GLU A 253 14.43 9.75 14.76
N GLU A 254 13.70 8.76 14.24
CA GLU A 254 13.84 8.26 12.87
C GLU A 254 13.04 9.11 11.85
N PHE A 255 11.85 9.58 12.25
CA PHE A 255 10.89 10.34 11.45
C PHE A 255 10.48 11.64 12.16
N PRO A 256 11.42 12.61 12.23
CA PRO A 256 11.18 13.91 12.89
C PRO A 256 9.96 14.63 12.29
N PRO A 257 8.93 14.96 13.09
CA PRO A 257 7.73 15.64 12.61
C PRO A 257 8.04 16.93 11.85
N GLU A 258 9.04 17.70 12.27
CA GLU A 258 9.44 18.96 11.64
C GLU A 258 9.98 18.79 10.20
N ARG A 259 10.44 17.59 9.84
CA ARG A 259 10.89 17.27 8.48
C ARG A 259 9.86 16.49 7.68
N CYS A 260 9.04 15.70 8.38
CA CYS A 260 8.24 14.65 7.78
C CYS A 260 6.76 14.95 7.73
N ALA A 261 6.24 15.74 8.66
CA ALA A 261 4.90 16.27 8.60
C ALA A 261 4.82 17.32 7.48
N ILE A 262 3.69 17.32 6.80
CA ILE A 262 3.31 18.36 5.85
C ILE A 262 2.23 19.15 6.55
N THR A 263 2.55 20.36 6.98
CA THR A 263 1.59 21.27 7.61
C THR A 263 0.62 21.81 6.56
N LEU A 264 -0.48 22.40 7.03
CA LEU A 264 -1.46 23.01 6.13
C LEU A 264 -0.87 24.18 5.33
N GLU A 265 0.01 24.97 5.94
CA GLU A 265 0.76 26.06 5.28
C GLU A 265 1.60 25.49 4.14
N ALA A 266 2.37 24.43 4.40
CA ALA A 266 3.15 23.77 3.36
C ALA A 266 2.26 23.21 2.24
N ILE A 267 1.05 22.71 2.55
CA ILE A 267 0.09 22.28 1.52
C ILE A 267 -0.41 23.47 0.69
N ARG A 268 -0.75 24.59 1.32
CA ARG A 268 -1.17 25.83 0.63
C ARG A 268 -0.08 26.33 -0.31
N ASP A 269 1.17 26.37 0.14
CA ASP A 269 2.32 26.78 -0.67
C ASP A 269 2.50 25.87 -1.90
N LEU A 270 2.35 24.56 -1.74
CA LEU A 270 2.42 23.58 -2.83
C LEU A 270 1.27 23.75 -3.85
N VAL A 271 0.11 24.24 -3.44
CA VAL A 271 -1.01 24.56 -4.34
C VAL A 271 -0.68 25.82 -5.14
N SER A 272 -0.24 26.88 -4.47
CA SER A 272 0.08 28.18 -5.08
C SER A 272 1.23 28.10 -6.10
N GLN A 273 2.18 27.19 -5.92
CA GLN A 273 3.27 26.96 -6.89
C GLN A 273 2.82 26.24 -8.17
N ARG A 274 1.61 25.68 -8.20
CA ARG A 274 1.07 24.90 -9.33
C ARG A 274 -0.01 25.63 -10.12
N SER A 275 -0.59 26.69 -9.56
CA SER A 275 -1.51 27.62 -10.23
C SER A 275 -0.74 28.63 -11.06
#